data_AF-A0A7Y5SM67-F1
#
_entry.id   AF-A0A7Y5SM67-F1
#
_cell.length_a   1.000
_cell.length_b   1.000
_cell.length_c   1.000
_cell.angle_alpha   90.00
_cell.angle_beta   90.00
_cell.angle_gamma   90.00
#
_symmetry.space_group_name_H-M   'P 1'
#
loop_
_entity.id
_entity.type
_entity.pdbx_description
1 polymer ?
#
loop_
_entity_poly.entity_id
_entity_poly.type
_entity_poly.pdbx_seq_one_letter_code
_entity_poly.pdbx_strand_id
1 'polypeptide(L)'
;MVAATRVRMTDLSRQRRYETDLQSDLTPQHTVDHAIRHYLDRMSIPEGGLRWAAFSRGVRLDSKIPLREVPEADTQWTVMPEVSAG
;
A
#
# COMPACT_ATOMS: atom_id res chain seq x y z
N MET A 1 23.53 10.14 18.01
CA MET A 1 22.40 10.89 18.61
C MET A 1 21.27 10.85 17.59
N VAL A 2 20.26 9.99 17.78
CA VAL A 2 19.16 9.80 16.80
C VAL A 2 17.92 10.50 17.32
N ALA A 3 17.47 11.54 16.63
CA ALA A 3 16.30 12.31 17.00
C ALA A 3 15.05 11.47 16.77
N ALA A 4 14.35 11.12 17.86
CA ALA A 4 13.04 10.49 17.81
C ALA A 4 12.01 11.52 17.35
N THR A 5 11.60 11.45 16.09
CA THR A 5 10.55 12.32 15.56
C THR A 5 9.20 11.84 16.09
N ARG A 6 8.64 12.63 17.00
CA ARG A 6 7.35 12.42 17.65
C ARG A 6 6.23 12.49 16.60
N VAL A 7 5.62 11.35 16.28
CA VAL A 7 4.44 11.28 15.41
C VAL A 7 3.31 12.08 16.07
N ARG A 8 2.86 13.16 15.41
CA ARG A 8 1.75 14.01 15.90
C ARG A 8 0.41 13.39 15.52
N MET A 9 -0.57 13.47 16.42
CA MET A 9 -1.96 13.00 16.24
C MET A 9 -2.69 13.59 15.01
N THR A 10 -2.14 14.62 14.36
CA THR A 10 -2.66 15.20 13.11
C THR A 10 -2.47 14.29 11.90
N ASP A 11 -1.65 13.24 12.00
CA ASP A 11 -1.41 12.29 10.90
C ASP A 11 -2.57 11.27 10.74
N LEU A 12 -3.33 11.02 11.82
CA LEU A 12 -4.51 10.14 11.82
C LEU A 12 -5.67 10.67 10.97
N SER A 13 -5.69 11.97 10.66
CA SER A 13 -6.72 12.60 9.81
C SER A 13 -6.54 12.29 8.31
N ARG A 14 -5.46 11.61 7.93
CA ARG A 14 -5.14 11.26 6.53
C ARG A 14 -5.47 9.82 6.14
N GLN A 15 -6.26 9.12 6.96
CA GLN A 15 -6.85 7.84 6.55
C GLN A 15 -7.87 8.06 5.42
N ARG A 16 -7.37 8.24 4.20
CA ARG A 16 -8.19 8.12 2.99
C ARG A 16 -8.44 6.64 2.76
N ARG A 17 -9.70 6.26 2.96
CA ARG A 17 -10.23 4.98 2.51
C ARG A 17 -10.25 5.03 0.98
N TYR A 18 -9.25 4.43 0.34
CA TYR A 18 -9.20 4.36 -1.11
C TYR A 18 -10.09 3.20 -1.58
N GLU A 19 -11.14 3.55 -2.31
CA GLU A 19 -11.89 2.63 -3.16
C GLU A 19 -11.06 2.36 -4.42
N THR A 20 -10.85 1.08 -4.69
CA THR A 20 -10.03 0.57 -5.77
C THR A 20 -10.80 0.56 -7.08
N ASP A 21 -10.95 1.75 -7.64
CA ASP A 21 -11.06 1.88 -9.09
C ASP A 21 -9.62 2.07 -9.63
N LEU A 22 -8.92 0.94 -9.80
CA LEU A 22 -7.59 0.88 -10.40
C LEU A 22 -7.72 1.25 -11.89
N GLN A 23 -7.86 2.54 -12.18
CA GLN A 23 -7.98 3.03 -13.55
C GLN A 23 -6.69 2.81 -14.36
N SER A 24 -6.89 2.11 -15.49
CA SER A 24 -6.22 2.16 -16.80
C SER A 24 -4.77 1.70 -17.01
N ASP A 25 -3.86 1.77 -16.03
CA ASP A 25 -2.43 1.44 -16.28
C ASP A 25 -1.96 0.09 -15.70
N LEU A 26 -2.78 -0.54 -14.84
CA LEU A 26 -2.46 -1.84 -14.27
C LEU A 26 -3.21 -2.95 -14.99
N THR A 27 -2.46 -3.95 -15.47
CA THR A 27 -3.02 -5.14 -16.12
C THR A 27 -3.15 -6.30 -15.12
N PRO A 28 -4.04 -7.28 -15.37
CA PRO A 28 -4.18 -8.44 -14.48
C PRO A 28 -2.92 -9.32 -14.36
N GLN A 29 -1.94 -9.12 -15.26
CA GLN A 29 -0.64 -9.80 -15.24
C GLN A 29 0.37 -9.12 -14.30
N HIS A 30 0.14 -7.85 -13.95
CA HIS A 30 0.96 -7.17 -12.96
C HIS A 30 0.78 -7.82 -11.59
N THR A 31 1.80 -7.69 -10.76
CA THR A 31 1.79 -8.21 -9.40
C THR A 31 1.26 -7.19 -8.41
N VAL A 32 0.96 -7.64 -7.20
CA VAL A 32 0.67 -6.76 -6.06
C VAL A 32 1.77 -5.71 -5.85
N ASP A 33 3.04 -6.10 -5.96
CA ASP A 33 4.18 -5.19 -5.84
C ASP A 33 4.12 -4.05 -6.88
N HIS A 34 3.76 -4.35 -8.12
CA HIS A 34 3.57 -3.34 -9.16
C HIS A 34 2.42 -2.38 -8.83
N ALA A 35 1.31 -2.89 -8.29
CA ALA A 35 0.19 -2.04 -7.87
C ALA A 35 0.57 -1.12 -6.70
N ILE A 36 1.36 -1.62 -5.74
CA ILE A 36 1.91 -0.82 -4.64
C ILE A 36 2.79 0.31 -5.20
N ARG A 37 3.76 -0.01 -6.07
CA ARG A 37 4.63 1.01 -6.67
C ARG A 37 3.86 2.04 -7.48
N HIS A 38 2.91 1.59 -8.30
CA HIS A 38 2.05 2.48 -9.08
C HIS A 38 1.25 3.42 -8.18
N TYR A 39 0.73 2.92 -7.05
CA TYR A 39 0.07 3.75 -6.05
C TYR A 39 1.02 4.80 -5.45
N LEU A 40 2.23 4.40 -5.05
CA LEU A 40 3.22 5.32 -4.46
C LEU A 40 3.65 6.42 -5.44
N ASP A 41 3.89 6.04 -6.70
CA ASP A 41 4.23 6.96 -7.79
C ASP A 41 3.10 7.97 -8.03
N ARG A 42 1.86 7.49 -8.18
CA ARG A 42 0.67 8.36 -8.37
C ARG A 42 0.44 9.30 -7.19
N MET A 43 0.74 8.86 -5.97
CA MET A 43 0.60 9.67 -4.76
C MET A 43 1.82 10.56 -4.48
N SER A 44 2.87 10.49 -5.31
CA SER A 44 4.15 11.17 -5.10
C SER A 44 4.74 10.89 -3.71
N ILE A 45 4.53 9.67 -3.20
CA ILE A 45 5.07 9.24 -1.92
C ILE A 45 6.48 8.73 -2.17
N PRO A 46 7.51 9.39 -1.60
CA PRO A 46 8.88 8.91 -1.74
C PRO A 46 9.01 7.54 -1.05
N GLU A 47 9.51 6.53 -1.78
CA GLU A 47 9.75 5.20 -1.21
C GLU A 47 10.74 5.24 -0.04
N GLY A 48 11.62 6.24 0.03
CA GLY A 48 12.18 6.80 1.27
C GLY A 48 12.83 5.83 2.27
N GLY A 49 13.16 4.59 1.84
CA GLY A 49 13.64 3.52 2.73
C GLY A 49 12.55 2.78 3.51
N LEU A 50 11.27 3.11 3.30
CA LEU A 50 10.14 2.39 3.89
C LEU A 50 9.71 1.26 2.95
N ARG A 51 9.52 0.06 3.49
CA ARG A 51 8.83 -1.01 2.75
C ARG A 51 7.34 -0.76 2.80
N TRP A 52 6.65 -1.03 1.70
CA TRP A 52 5.20 -0.88 1.59
C TRP A 52 4.57 -2.24 1.32
N ALA A 53 3.45 -2.49 1.96
CA ALA A 53 2.68 -3.71 1.78
C ALA A 53 1.20 -3.37 1.59
N ALA A 54 0.51 -4.25 0.88
CA ALA A 54 -0.92 -4.14 0.69
C ALA A 54 -1.65 -5.14 1.59
N PHE A 55 -2.76 -4.70 2.16
CA PHE A 55 -3.56 -5.48 3.11
C PHE A 55 -5.01 -5.52 2.66
N SER A 56 -5.58 -6.72 2.58
CA SER A 56 -7.02 -6.92 2.44
C SER A 56 -7.58 -7.41 3.77
N ARG A 57 -8.60 -6.74 4.32
CA ARG A 57 -9.31 -7.16 5.55
C ARG A 57 -8.39 -7.49 6.75
N GLY A 58 -7.23 -6.83 6.84
CA GLY A 58 -6.23 -7.06 7.88
C GLY A 58 -5.22 -8.18 7.58
N VAL A 59 -5.35 -8.88 6.46
CA VAL A 59 -4.41 -9.88 5.97
C VAL A 59 -3.46 -9.23 4.96
N ARG A 60 -2.16 -9.44 5.14
CA ARG A 60 -1.14 -9.00 4.18
C ARG A 60 -1.27 -9.82 2.91
N LEU A 61 -1.37 -9.13 1.77
CA LEU A 61 -1.31 -9.74 0.45
C LEU A 61 0.15 -10.00 0.07
N ASP A 62 0.40 -11.16 -0.54
CA ASP A 62 1.72 -11.51 -1.04
C ASP A 62 2.08 -10.56 -2.19
N SER A 63 3.27 -9.96 -2.14
CA SER A 63 3.69 -8.99 -3.14
C SER A 63 3.94 -9.60 -4.53
N LYS A 64 4.14 -10.91 -4.59
CA LYS A 64 4.46 -11.63 -5.83
C LYS A 64 3.22 -12.14 -6.57
N ILE A 65 2.05 -12.16 -5.94
CA ILE A 65 0.85 -12.70 -6.62
C ILE A 65 0.43 -11.74 -7.75
N PRO A 66 0.05 -12.28 -8.91
CA PRO A 66 -0.59 -11.50 -9.97
C PRO A 66 -1.94 -10.93 -9.50
N LEU A 67 -2.31 -9.75 -10.01
CA LEU A 67 -3.59 -9.11 -9.68
C LEU A 67 -4.79 -9.97 -10.06
N ARG A 68 -4.71 -10.76 -11.14
CA ARG A 68 -5.77 -11.71 -11.54
C ARG A 68 -5.99 -12.85 -10.52
N GLU A 69 -5.00 -13.12 -9.67
CA GLU A 69 -5.04 -14.19 -8.67
C GLU A 69 -5.46 -13.65 -7.30
N VAL A 70 -5.60 -12.32 -7.17
CA VAL A 70 -6.22 -11.70 -5.99
C VAL A 70 -7.71 -12.04 -6.00
N PRO A 71 -8.25 -12.67 -4.95
CA PRO A 71 -9.66 -12.99 -4.88
C PRO A 71 -10.53 -11.74 -5.07
N GLU A 72 -11.66 -11.86 -5.76
CA GLU A 72 -12.58 -10.71 -5.93
C GLU A 72 -13.03 -10.13 -4.59
N ALA A 73 -13.15 -10.97 -3.55
CA ALA A 73 -13.44 -10.55 -2.18
C ALA A 73 -12.37 -9.64 -1.55
N ASP A 74 -11.16 -9.65 -2.10
CA ASP A 74 -9.96 -8.93 -1.67
C ASP A 74 -9.56 -7.81 -2.66
N THR A 75 -10.43 -7.47 -3.61
CA THR A 75 -10.22 -6.36 -4.55
C THR A 75 -10.16 -5.00 -3.85
N GLN A 76 -10.69 -4.90 -2.63
CA GLN A 76 -10.54 -3.73 -1.76
C GLN A 76 -9.41 -3.96 -0.75
N TRP A 77 -8.34 -3.22 -0.93
CA TRP A 77 -7.08 -3.40 -0.23
C TRP A 77 -6.43 -2.05 0.02
N THR A 78 -5.70 -1.97 1.13
CA THR A 78 -5.07 -0.74 1.61
C THR A 78 -3.56 -0.89 1.52
N VAL A 79 -2.90 0.08 0.90
CA VAL A 79 -1.44 0.17 0.82
C VAL A 79 -0.95 0.98 2.02
N MET A 80 -0.05 0.41 2.83
CA MET A 80 0.49 1.05 4.04
C MET A 80 1.98 0.75 4.23
N PRO A 81 2.73 1.63 4.90
CA PRO A 81 4.14 1.38 5.18
C PRO A 81 4.28 0.29 6.24
N GLU A 82 5.22 -0.62 6.03
CA GLU A 82 5.65 -1.60 7.03
C GLU A 82 6.48 -0.88 8.10
N VAL A 83 5.80 -0.40 9.14
CA VAL A 83 6.47 0.03 10.36
C VAL A 83 6.78 -1.21 11.19
N SER A 84 7.97 -1.78 11.03
CA SER A 84 8.47 -2.74 12.00
C SER A 84 8.59 -2.01 13.34
N ALA A 85 7.65 -2.27 14.25
CA ALA A 85 7.85 -1.98 15.66
C ALA A 85 9.05 -2.82 16.09
N GLY A 86 10.20 -2.17 16.28
CA GLY A 86 11.38 -2.78 16.87
C GLY A 86 11.13 -3.20 18.31
#